data_AF-A0A432VJ13-F1
#
_entry.id   AF-A0A432VJ13-F1
#
_cell.length_a   1.000
_cell.length_b   1.000
_cell.length_c   1.000
_cell.angle_alpha   90.00
_cell.angle_beta   90.00
_cell.angle_gamma   90.00
#
_symmetry.space_group_name_H-M   'P 1'
#
loop_
_entity.id
_entity.type
_entity.pdbx_description
1 polymer ?
#
loop_
_entity_poly.entity_id
_entity_poly.type
_entity_poly.pdbx_seq_one_letter_code
_entity_poly.pdbx_strand_id
1 'polypeptide(L)' 'MTDTSMDLVFYALVLILPVSALAARRLPLGDTIKMALAWVAIFGVLFVLVVLWQGAVGAGSALGGLL' A
#
# COMPACT_ATOMS: atom_id res chain seq x y z
N MET A 1 -7.37 -20.72 3.38
CA MET A 1 -7.74 -19.70 4.40
C MET A 1 -6.52 -19.09 5.08
N THR A 2 -5.35 -19.74 5.05
CA THR A 2 -4.11 -19.22 5.67
C THR A 2 -3.38 -18.20 4.78
N ASP A 3 -3.62 -18.25 3.47
CA ASP A 3 -2.86 -17.51 2.45
C ASP A 3 -3.10 -15.99 2.54
N THR A 4 -4.36 -15.57 2.68
CA THR A 4 -4.73 -14.15 2.82
C THR A 4 -4.15 -13.51 4.08
N SER A 5 -4.05 -14.28 5.17
CA SER A 5 -3.47 -13.82 6.43
C SER A 5 -1.97 -13.60 6.29
N MET A 6 -1.27 -14.50 5.58
CA MET A 6 0.16 -14.39 5.28
C MET A 6 0.44 -13.20 4.36
N ASP A 7 -0.38 -12.99 3.34
CA ASP A 7 -0.27 -11.86 2.40
C ASP A 7 -0.44 -10.51 3.13
N LEU A 8 -1.42 -10.41 4.03
CA LEU A 8 -1.62 -9.22 4.86
C LEU A 8 -0.40 -8.91 5.73
N VAL A 9 0.23 -9.93 6.31
CA VAL A 9 1.47 -9.77 7.08
C VAL A 9 2.60 -9.29 6.17
N PHE A 10 2.76 -9.84 4.97
CA PHE A 10 3.77 -9.38 4.01
C PHE A 10 3.55 -7.93 3.58
N TYR A 11 2.30 -7.53 3.28
CA TYR A 11 1.99 -6.13 2.97
C TYR A 11 2.27 -5.19 4.14
N ALA A 12 1.96 -5.61 5.37
CA ALA A 12 2.29 -4.85 6.57
C ALA A 12 3.80 -4.73 6.78
N LEU A 13 4.58 -5.79 6.55
CA LEU A 13 6.04 -5.78 6.64
C LEU A 13 6.68 -4.87 5.59
N VAL A 14 6.16 -4.83 4.37
CA VAL A 14 6.63 -3.91 3.32
C VAL A 14 6.40 -2.45 3.72
N LEU A 15 5.33 -2.13 4.46
CA LEU A 15 5.06 -0.80 5.00
C LEU A 15 5.83 -0.49 6.30
N ILE A 16 6.14 -1.49 7.13
CA ILE A 16 6.85 -1.29 8.40
C ILE A 16 8.30 -0.85 8.18
N LEU A 17 8.95 -1.37 7.12
CA LEU A 17 10.32 -1.04 6.72
C LEU A 17 10.53 0.47 6.49
N PRO A 18 9.71 1.14 5.65
CA PRO A 18 9.83 2.57 5.42
C PRO A 18 9.40 3.43 6.61
N VAL A 19 8.41 2.99 7.40
CA VAL A 19 8.07 3.65 8.67
C VAL A 19 9.25 3.59 9.64
N SER A 20 9.95 2.45 9.70
CA SER A 20 11.16 2.27 10.53
C SER A 20 12.33 3.11 10.02
N ALA A 21 12.52 3.19 8.70
CA ALA A 21 13.54 4.04 8.09
C ALA A 21 13.30 5.53 8.39
N LEU A 22 12.03 5.94 8.44
CA LEU A 22 11.62 7.30 8.78
C LEU A 22 11.82 7.58 10.28
N ALA A 23 11.50 6.62 11.16
CA ALA A 23 11.72 6.73 12.60
C ALA A 23 13.22 6.76 12.98
N ALA A 24 14.07 6.05 12.24
CA ALA A 24 15.51 6.01 12.47
C ALA A 24 16.22 7.31 12.05
N ARG A 25 15.67 8.05 11.08
CA ARG A 25 16.22 9.33 10.63
C ARG A 25 15.70 10.45 11.54
N ARG A 26 16.42 10.72 12.63
CA ARG A 26 16.26 11.92 13.46
C ARG A 26 16.70 13.18 12.69
N LEU A 27 15.98 13.53 11.64
CA LEU A 27 16.14 14.76 10.87
C LEU A 27 15.25 15.86 11.48
N PRO A 28 15.61 17.15 11.32
CA PRO A 28 14.81 18.28 11.82
C PRO A 28 13.33 18.09 11.44
N LEU A 29 12.44 18.19 12.43
CA LEU A 29 11.03 17.76 12.35
C LEU A 29 10.29 18.25 11.11
N GLY A 30 10.61 19.44 10.61
CA GLY A 30 10.02 20.01 9.39
C GLY A 30 10.30 19.19 8.12
N ASP A 31 11.52 18.67 7.96
CA ASP A 31 11.90 17.89 6.78
C ASP A 31 11.43 16.43 6.89
N THR A 32 11.39 15.89 8.11
CA THR A 32 10.82 14.56 8.40
C THR A 32 9.33 14.51 8.07
N ILE A 33 8.56 15.55 8.41
CA ILE A 33 7.12 15.64 8.10
C ILE A 33 6.88 15.71 6.58
N LYS A 34 7.67 16.51 5.85
CA LYS A 34 7.58 16.57 4.37
C LYS A 34 7.85 15.22 3.74
N MET A 35 8.86 14.50 4.21
CA MET A 35 9.20 13.17 3.73
C MET A 35 8.13 12.14 4.07
N ALA A 36 7.56 12.20 5.29
CA ALA A 36 6.45 11.35 5.72
C ALA A 36 5.22 11.54 4.83
N LEU A 37 4.84 12.80 4.57
CA LEU A 37 3.71 13.17 3.72
C LEU A 37 3.92 12.71 2.28
N ALA A 38 5.13 12.87 1.73
CA ALA A 38 5.43 12.37 0.39
C ALA A 38 5.29 10.85 0.31
N TRP A 39 5.77 10.12 1.32
CA TRP A 39 5.63 8.67 1.40
C TRP A 39 4.17 8.23 1.50
N VAL A 40 3.39 8.84 2.41
CA VAL A 40 1.95 8.58 2.55
C VAL A 40 1.20 8.90 1.26
N ALA A 41 1.57 9.98 0.57
CA ALA A 41 0.98 10.34 -0.71
C ALA A 41 1.26 9.27 -1.78
N ILE A 42 2.51 8.81 -1.91
CA ILE A 42 2.87 7.77 -2.90
C ILE A 42 2.13 6.46 -2.61
N PHE A 43 2.21 5.96 -1.37
CA PHE A 43 1.60 4.68 -1.01
C PHE A 43 0.07 4.75 -1.01
N GLY A 44 -0.50 5.88 -0.55
CA GLY A 44 -1.93 6.11 -0.61
C GLY A 44 -2.45 6.15 -2.04
N VAL A 45 -1.78 6.87 -2.94
CA VAL A 45 -2.15 6.93 -4.37
C VAL A 45 -2.03 5.55 -5.03
N LEU A 46 -0.92 4.83 -4.81
CA LEU A 46 -0.73 3.48 -5.35
C LEU A 46 -1.77 2.50 -4.82
N PHE A 47 -2.10 2.56 -3.53
CA PHE A 47 -3.13 1.72 -2.93
C PHE A 47 -4.50 1.97 -3.55
N VAL A 48 -4.90 3.24 -3.69
CA VAL A 48 -6.16 3.61 -4.35
C VAL A 48 -6.20 3.12 -5.79
N LEU A 49 -5.10 3.28 -6.54
CA LEU A 49 -4.98 2.78 -7.90
C LEU A 49 -5.17 1.26 -7.98
N VAL A 50 -4.52 0.50 -7.10
CA VAL A 50 -4.65 -0.96 -7.07
C VAL A 50 -6.07 -1.38 -6.72
N VAL A 51 -6.70 -0.76 -5.72
CA VAL A 51 -8.09 -1.05 -5.33
C VAL A 51 -9.05 -0.78 -6.50
N LEU A 52 -8.88 0.36 -7.17
CA LEU A 52 -9.72 0.74 -8.31
C LEU A 52 -9.52 -0.22 -9.49
N TRP A 53 -8.26 -0.60 -9.76
CA TRP A 53 -7.91 -1.53 -10.82
C TRP A 53 -8.42 -2.95 -10.55
N GLN A 54 -8.30 -3.45 -9.33
CA GLN A 54 -8.86 -4.74 -8.91
C GLN A 54 -10.39 -4.76 -9.02
N GLY A 55 -11.06 -3.65 -8.69
CA GLY A 55 -12.51 -3.52 -8.90
C GLY A 55 -12.90 -3.62 -10.38
N ALA A 56 -12.16 -2.93 -11.26
CA ALA A 56 -12.42 -2.95 -12.70
C ALA A 56 -12.12 -4.33 -13.33
N VAL A 57 -10.98 -4.93 -13.00
CA VAL A 57 -10.56 -6.24 -13.53
C VAL A 57 -11.41 -7.38 -12.95
N GLY A 58 -11.79 -7.29 -11.67
CA GLY A 58 -12.69 -8.26 -11.03
C GLY A 58 -14.10 -8.25 -11.60
N ALA A 59 -14.60 -7.09 -12.05
CA ALA A 59 -15.86 -7.02 -12.79
C ALA A 59 -15.76 -7.70 -14.17
N GLY A 60 -14.61 -7.57 -14.85
CA GLY A 60 -14.36 -8.22 -16.14
C GLY A 60 -14.27 -9.75 -16.04
N SER A 61 -13.65 -10.28 -14.98
CA SER A 61 -13.57 -11.74 -14.78
C SER A 61 -14.93 -12.37 -14.43
N ALA A 62 -15.80 -11.64 -13.73
CA ALA A 62 -17.17 -12.10 -13.46
C ALA A 62 -18.04 -12.17 -14.72
N LEU A 63 -17.89 -11.21 -15.64
CA LEU A 63 -18.61 -11.20 -16.92
C LEU A 63 -18.08 -12.29 -17.89
N GLY A 64 -16.77 -12.54 -17.90
CA GLY A 64 -16.15 -13.58 -18.72
C GLY A 64 -16.47 -15.02 -18.29
N GLY A 65 -16.91 -15.23 -17.05
CA GLY A 65 -17.36 -16.55 -16.57
C GLY A 65 -18.84 -16.86 -16.87
N LEU A 66 -19.61 -15.88 -17.37
CA LEU A 66 -21.03 -16.00 -17.68
C LEU A 66 -21.32 -16.22 -19.18
N LEU A 67 -20.31 -16.05 -20.04
CA LEU A 67 -20.34 -16.30 -21.49
C LEU A 67 -19.61 -17.60 -21.82
#